data_AF-A0A661U284-F1
#
_entry.id   AF-A0A661U284-F1
#
_cell.length_a   1.000
_cell.length_b   1.000
_cell.length_c   1.000
_cell.angle_alpha   90.00
_cell.angle_beta   90.00
_cell.angle_gamma   90.00
#
_symmetry.space_group_name_H-M   'P 1'
#
loop_
_entity.id
_entity.type
_entity.pdbx_description
1 polymer ?
#
loop_
_entity_poly.entity_id
_entity_poly.type
_entity_poly.pdbx_seq_one_letter_code
_entity_poly.pdbx_strand_id
1 'polypeptide(L)'
;MNYEQIKIITDFIIENPFYSPVVFGIYQVVESVFFLSKTHCPVNVKELENFFKKLVGGENLWSERSTFLMTGAYSNFAVELGLLSKIKNKYYLTPSGFKFILFLQLHRSIKLIETFFRK
;
A
#
# COMPACT_ATOMS: atom_id res chain seq x y z
N MET A 1 -0.55 -16.18 9.14
CA MET A 1 -0.12 -15.58 10.43
C MET A 1 -1.27 -15.68 11.42
N ASN A 2 -0.97 -15.76 12.72
CA ASN A 2 -2.02 -15.63 13.74
C ASN A 2 -2.38 -14.14 13.95
N TYR A 3 -3.47 -13.87 14.66
CA TYR A 3 -3.98 -12.51 14.86
C TYR A 3 -2.99 -11.60 15.60
N GLU A 4 -2.30 -12.10 16.63
CA GLU A 4 -1.34 -11.30 17.38
C GLU A 4 -0.13 -10.87 16.54
N GLN A 5 0.40 -11.77 15.71
CA GLN A 5 1.46 -11.47 14.76
C GLN A 5 1.02 -10.41 13.75
N ILE A 6 -0.19 -10.55 13.19
CA ILE A 6 -0.75 -9.57 12.25
C ILE A 6 -0.83 -8.20 12.93
N LYS A 7 -1.34 -8.15 14.15
CA LYS A 7 -1.47 -6.90 14.91
C LYS A 7 -0.10 -6.26 15.15
N ILE A 8 0.87 -7.00 15.69
CA ILE A 8 2.23 -6.49 15.96
C ILE A 8 2.87 -5.94 14.69
N ILE A 9 2.79 -6.67 13.58
CA ILE A 9 3.38 -6.23 12.31
C ILE A 9 2.65 -5.02 11.77
N THR A 10 1.32 -4.99 11.86
CA THR A 10 0.49 -3.87 11.38
C THR A 10 0.78 -2.61 12.17
N ASP A 11 0.82 -2.69 13.49
CA ASP A 11 1.14 -1.59 14.40
C ASP A 11 2.56 -1.06 14.11
N PHE A 12 3.55 -1.96 14.00
CA PHE A 12 4.92 -1.59 13.65
C PHE A 12 5.00 -0.85 12.32
N ILE A 13 4.33 -1.36 11.28
CA ILE A 13 4.31 -0.74 9.96
C ILE A 13 3.70 0.65 10.10
N ILE A 14 2.49 0.77 10.66
CA ILE A 14 1.76 2.04 10.86
C ILE A 14 2.64 3.11 11.51
N GLU A 15 3.36 2.76 12.57
CA GLU A 15 4.24 3.67 13.30
C GLU A 15 5.51 4.02 12.53
N ASN A 16 5.97 3.14 11.63
CA ASN A 16 7.25 3.26 10.94
C ASN A 16 7.11 3.14 9.41
N PRO A 17 6.38 4.07 8.75
CA PRO A 17 5.99 3.90 7.36
C PRO A 17 7.14 3.89 6.35
N PHE A 18 8.32 4.33 6.77
CA PHE A 18 9.52 4.45 5.94
C PHE A 18 10.67 3.55 6.41
N TYR A 19 10.37 2.56 7.27
CA TYR A 19 11.39 1.69 7.85
C TYR A 19 12.19 0.91 6.80
N SER A 20 11.51 0.42 5.76
CA SER A 20 12.15 -0.36 4.70
C SER A 20 11.45 -0.21 3.34
N PRO A 21 12.13 -0.54 2.23
CA PRO A 21 11.52 -0.57 0.90
C PRO A 21 10.31 -1.50 0.80
N VAL A 22 10.31 -2.61 1.55
CA VAL A 22 9.19 -3.57 1.56
C VAL A 22 7.96 -2.94 2.22
N VAL A 23 8.16 -2.33 3.38
CA VAL A 23 7.12 -1.59 4.10
C VAL A 23 6.54 -0.50 3.20
N PHE A 24 7.41 0.27 2.53
CA PHE A 24 6.99 1.26 1.55
C PHE A 24 6.22 0.65 0.36
N GLY A 25 6.61 -0.51 -0.16
CA GLY A 25 5.88 -1.21 -1.22
C GLY A 25 4.47 -1.62 -0.81
N ILE A 26 4.29 -2.10 0.43
CA ILE A 26 2.96 -2.39 1.00
C ILE A 26 2.12 -1.11 1.06
N TYR A 27 2.71 0.02 1.49
CA TYR A 27 1.99 1.30 1.46
C TYR A 27 1.54 1.68 0.06
N GLN A 28 2.45 1.63 -0.91
CA GLN A 28 2.19 2.07 -2.26
C GLN A 28 1.07 1.24 -2.92
N VAL A 29 0.96 -0.05 -2.62
CA VAL A 29 -0.13 -0.87 -3.16
C VAL A 29 -1.48 -0.57 -2.48
N VAL A 30 -1.50 -0.35 -1.16
CA VAL A 30 -2.72 0.05 -0.45
C VAL A 30 -3.16 1.44 -0.89
N GLU A 31 -2.22 2.37 -1.10
CA GLU A 31 -2.46 3.73 -1.61
C GLU A 31 -3.00 3.69 -3.04
N SER A 32 -2.48 2.77 -3.87
CA SER A 32 -2.99 2.52 -5.22
C SER A 32 -4.45 2.06 -5.21
N VAL A 33 -4.79 1.07 -4.37
CA VAL A 33 -6.17 0.61 -4.23
C VAL A 33 -7.07 1.72 -3.69
N PHE A 34 -6.62 2.47 -2.67
CA PHE A 34 -7.36 3.61 -2.13
C PHE A 34 -7.65 4.66 -3.21
N PHE A 35 -6.65 5.04 -4.01
CA PHE A 35 -6.82 6.03 -5.06
C PHE A 35 -7.81 5.55 -6.14
N LEU A 36 -7.63 4.34 -6.66
CA LEU A 36 -8.50 3.77 -7.69
C LEU A 36 -9.93 3.56 -7.17
N SER A 37 -10.10 3.21 -5.90
CA SER A 37 -11.42 2.97 -5.29
C SER A 37 -12.32 4.20 -5.26
N LYS A 38 -11.76 5.42 -5.40
CA LYS A 38 -12.53 6.67 -5.46
C LYS A 38 -13.38 6.79 -6.72
N THR A 39 -12.99 6.12 -7.80
CA THR A 39 -13.74 6.13 -9.06
C THR A 39 -14.52 4.83 -9.24
N HIS A 40 -13.91 3.68 -8.96
CA HIS A 40 -14.56 2.38 -9.07
C HIS A 40 -14.12 1.45 -7.96
N CYS A 41 -15.09 0.92 -7.22
CA CYS A 41 -14.87 -0.10 -6.20
C CYS A 41 -15.78 -1.30 -6.53
N PRO A 42 -15.24 -2.52 -6.65
CA PRO A 42 -13.85 -2.92 -6.37
C PRO A 42 -12.85 -2.67 -7.50
N VAL A 43 -11.57 -2.63 -7.14
CA VAL A 43 -10.44 -2.37 -8.05
C VAL A 43 -10.00 -3.66 -8.75
N ASN A 44 -9.89 -3.64 -10.09
CA ASN A 44 -9.40 -4.79 -10.86
C ASN A 44 -7.87 -4.96 -10.72
N VAL A 45 -7.38 -6.21 -10.68
CA VAL A 45 -5.93 -6.49 -10.60
C VAL A 45 -5.11 -5.83 -11.71
N LYS A 46 -5.61 -5.82 -12.96
CA LYS A 46 -4.88 -5.21 -14.09
C LYS A 46 -4.80 -3.69 -13.98
N GLU A 47 -5.87 -3.06 -13.49
CA GLU A 47 -5.88 -1.63 -13.20
C GLU A 47 -4.90 -1.28 -12.08
N LEU A 48 -4.89 -2.11 -11.03
CA LEU A 48 -3.96 -1.98 -9.93
C LEU A 48 -2.51 -2.12 -10.39
N GLU A 49 -2.17 -3.14 -11.17
CA GLU A 49 -0.82 -3.35 -11.72
C GLU A 49 -0.35 -2.13 -12.52
N ASN A 50 -1.20 -1.66 -13.43
CA ASN A 50 -0.90 -0.50 -14.26
C ASN A 50 -0.69 0.76 -13.41
N PHE A 51 -1.59 1.04 -12.46
CA PHE A 51 -1.50 2.22 -11.62
C PHE A 51 -0.32 2.15 -10.65
N PHE A 52 -0.11 1.01 -10.00
CA PHE A 52 1.00 0.79 -9.07
C PHE A 52 2.34 1.00 -9.77
N LYS A 53 2.52 0.43 -10.97
CA LYS A 53 3.73 0.65 -11.79
C LYS A 53 4.02 2.13 -12.00
N LYS A 54 2.99 2.93 -12.30
CA LYS A 54 3.10 4.38 -12.47
C LYS A 54 3.49 5.07 -11.17
N LEU A 55 2.77 4.75 -10.10
CA LEU A 55 2.93 5.38 -8.80
C LEU A 55 4.36 5.21 -8.24
N VAL A 56 4.95 4.03 -8.42
CA VAL A 56 6.31 3.73 -7.94
C VAL A 56 7.42 4.15 -8.91
N GLY A 57 7.10 4.81 -10.02
CA GLY A 57 8.06 5.25 -11.04
C GLY A 57 8.64 4.10 -11.89
N GLY A 58 7.95 2.96 -11.95
CA GLY A 58 8.39 1.76 -12.65
C GLY A 58 8.11 1.74 -14.15
N GLU A 59 7.42 2.73 -14.73
CA GLU A 59 6.91 2.70 -16.13
C GLU A 59 7.96 2.26 -17.15
N ASN A 60 9.17 2.83 -17.07
CA ASN A 60 10.27 2.58 -18.00
C ASN A 60 11.30 1.55 -17.51
N LEU A 61 11.16 1.09 -16.26
CA LEU A 61 12.14 0.22 -15.60
C LEU A 61 11.66 -1.21 -15.45
N TRP A 62 10.35 -1.41 -15.28
CA TRP A 62 9.79 -2.70 -14.94
C TRP A 62 9.16 -3.36 -16.16
N SER A 63 9.53 -4.62 -16.39
CA SER A 63 8.82 -5.50 -17.32
C SER A 63 7.39 -5.76 -16.83
N GLU A 64 6.52 -6.25 -17.71
CA GLU A 64 5.18 -6.72 -17.32
C GLU A 64 5.27 -7.80 -16.23
N ARG A 65 6.22 -8.74 -16.38
CA ARG A 65 6.46 -9.80 -15.39
C ARG A 65 6.87 -9.23 -14.03
N SER A 66 7.79 -8.26 -14.01
CA SER A 66 8.23 -7.60 -12.77
C SER A 66 7.06 -6.87 -12.10
N THR A 67 6.23 -6.20 -12.90
CA THR A 67 5.04 -5.48 -12.41
C THR A 67 4.04 -6.44 -11.77
N PHE A 68 3.72 -7.54 -12.45
CA PHE A 68 2.86 -8.60 -11.94
C PHE A 68 3.39 -9.17 -10.61
N LEU A 69 4.67 -9.53 -10.56
CA LEU A 69 5.29 -10.12 -9.37
C LEU A 69 5.29 -9.15 -8.18
N MET A 70 5.70 -7.90 -8.40
CA MET A 70 5.79 -6.90 -7.32
C MET A 70 4.41 -6.50 -6.82
N THR A 71 3.47 -6.19 -7.74
CA THR A 71 2.08 -5.86 -7.37
C THR A 71 1.45 -7.04 -6.64
N GLY A 72 1.64 -8.26 -7.13
CA GLY A 72 1.14 -9.49 -6.51
C GLY A 72 1.70 -9.71 -5.11
N ALA A 73 3.01 -9.61 -4.93
CA ALA A 73 3.67 -9.80 -3.64
C ALA A 73 3.16 -8.78 -2.60
N TYR A 74 3.18 -7.49 -2.92
CA TYR A 74 2.73 -6.46 -1.99
C TYR A 74 1.22 -6.53 -1.72
N SER A 75 0.41 -6.85 -2.73
CA SER A 75 -1.03 -7.04 -2.54
C SER A 75 -1.33 -8.22 -1.62
N ASN A 76 -0.60 -9.33 -1.77
CA ASN A 76 -0.75 -10.50 -0.91
C ASN A 76 -0.38 -10.16 0.54
N PHE A 77 0.75 -9.47 0.77
CA PHE A 77 1.10 -8.98 2.10
C PHE A 77 0.02 -8.07 2.68
N ALA A 78 -0.49 -7.11 1.90
CA ALA A 78 -1.55 -6.22 2.35
C ALA A 78 -2.87 -6.96 2.69
N VAL A 79 -3.17 -8.06 1.98
CA VAL A 79 -4.30 -8.95 2.31
C VAL A 79 -4.04 -9.73 3.60
N GLU A 80 -2.85 -10.29 3.77
CA GLU A 80 -2.46 -11.03 4.98
C GLU A 80 -2.47 -10.14 6.23
N LEU A 81 -2.14 -8.86 6.08
CA LEU A 81 -2.22 -7.85 7.14
C LEU A 81 -3.65 -7.33 7.36
N GLY A 82 -4.63 -7.78 6.58
CA GLY A 82 -6.01 -7.33 6.67
C GLY A 82 -6.23 -5.88 6.25
N LEU A 83 -5.29 -5.27 5.53
CA LEU A 83 -5.40 -3.91 4.98
C LEU A 83 -6.23 -3.89 3.70
N LEU A 84 -6.11 -4.96 2.91
CA LEU A 84 -6.91 -5.21 1.73
C LEU A 84 -7.72 -6.50 1.90
N SER A 85 -8.84 -6.58 1.19
CA SER A 85 -9.54 -7.85 0.94
C SER A 85 -9.49 -8.16 -0.54
N LYS A 86 -9.33 -9.44 -0.89
CA LYS A 86 -9.29 -9.92 -2.27
C LYS A 86 -10.41 -10.92 -2.51
N ILE A 87 -11.25 -10.64 -3.50
CA ILE A 87 -12.30 -11.56 -3.96
C ILE A 87 -12.10 -11.76 -5.46
N LYS A 88 -11.69 -12.98 -5.86
CA LYS A 88 -11.27 -13.29 -7.24
C LYS A 88 -10.13 -12.33 -7.67
N ASN A 89 -10.30 -11.62 -8.78
CA ASN A 89 -9.30 -10.69 -9.33
C ASN A 89 -9.59 -9.22 -8.97
N LYS A 90 -10.22 -9.01 -7.82
CA LYS A 90 -10.70 -7.71 -7.37
C LYS A 90 -10.26 -7.43 -5.94
N TYR A 91 -9.77 -6.22 -5.69
CA TYR A 91 -9.35 -5.75 -4.38
C TYR A 91 -10.32 -4.74 -3.80
N TYR A 92 -10.47 -4.80 -2.49
CA TYR A 92 -11.28 -3.90 -1.67
C TYR A 92 -10.41 -3.34 -0.54
N LEU A 93 -10.60 -2.06 -0.22
CA LEU A 93 -10.02 -1.51 1.00
C LEU A 93 -10.81 -2.01 2.21
N THR A 94 -10.13 -2.42 3.27
CA THR A 94 -10.78 -2.74 4.55
C THR A 94 -10.86 -1.48 5.43
N PRO A 95 -11.64 -1.48 6.53
CA PRO A 95 -11.58 -0.41 7.52
C PRO A 95 -10.17 -0.19 8.09
N SER A 96 -9.39 -1.26 8.28
CA SER A 96 -7.99 -1.16 8.72
C SER A 96 -7.12 -0.51 7.64
N GLY A 97 -7.34 -0.84 6.36
CA GLY A 97 -6.68 -0.18 5.24
C GLY A 97 -6.96 1.32 5.15
N PHE A 98 -8.19 1.77 5.45
CA PHE A 98 -8.51 3.19 5.53
C PHE A 98 -7.71 3.89 6.63
N LYS A 99 -7.72 3.34 7.86
CA LYS A 99 -6.96 3.89 8.98
C LYS A 99 -5.46 3.97 8.66
N PHE A 100 -4.94 2.90 8.07
CA PHE A 100 -3.54 2.79 7.64
C PHE A 100 -3.13 3.91 6.68
N ILE A 101 -3.96 4.21 5.67
CA ILE A 101 -3.70 5.32 4.74
C ILE A 101 -3.74 6.67 5.44
N LEU A 102 -4.69 6.88 6.35
CA LEU A 102 -4.75 8.14 7.11
C LEU A 102 -3.48 8.37 7.95
N PHE A 103 -3.00 7.33 8.64
CA PHE A 103 -1.74 7.40 9.38
C PHE A 103 -0.55 7.71 8.46
N LEU A 104 -0.48 7.08 7.29
CA LEU A 104 0.57 7.37 6.32
C LEU A 104 0.57 8.85 5.89
N GLN A 105 -0.60 9.42 5.58
CA GLN A 105 -0.69 10.83 5.19
C GLN A 105 -0.26 11.74 6.35
N LEU A 106 -0.67 11.44 7.58
CA LEU A 106 -0.22 12.14 8.78
C LEU A 106 1.30 12.09 8.96
N HIS A 107 1.92 10.91 8.88
CA HIS A 107 3.37 10.76 8.99
C HIS A 107 4.13 11.50 7.88
N ARG A 108 3.62 11.49 6.63
CA ARG A 108 4.19 12.27 5.53
C ARG A 108 4.13 13.77 5.83
N SER A 109 2.97 14.27 6.27
CA SER A 109 2.79 15.68 6.62
C SER A 109 3.71 16.13 7.76
N ILE A 110 3.83 15.33 8.83
CA ILE A 110 4.74 15.61 9.95
C ILE A 110 6.19 15.70 9.47
N LYS A 111 6.65 14.68 8.72
CA LYS A 111 8.02 14.64 8.22
C LYS A 111 8.36 15.81 7.29
N LEU A 112 7.41 16.24 6.46
CA LEU A 112 7.55 17.43 5.62
C LEU A 112 7.71 18.69 6.48
N ILE A 113 6.82 18.90 7.46
CA ILE A 113 6.89 20.02 8.39
C ILE A 113 8.25 20.02 9.10
N GLU A 114 8.67 18.92 9.71
CA GLU A 114 9.98 18.83 10.39
C GLU A 114 11.15 19.18 9.46
N THR A 115 11.10 18.76 8.20
CA THR A 115 12.15 19.06 7.21
C THR A 115 12.18 20.56 6.89
N PHE A 116 11.02 21.24 6.80
CA PHE A 116 10.95 22.67 6.51
C PHE A 116 11.28 23.56 7.71
N PHE A 117 10.96 23.12 8.94
CA PHE A 117 11.13 23.91 10.16
C PHE A 117 12.42 23.61 10.94
N ARG A 118 13.20 22.59 10.54
CA ARG A 118 14.62 22.47 10.93
C ARG A 118 15.46 23.50 10.16
N LYS A 119 15.32 24.78 10.52
CA LYS A 119 16.32 25.82 10.29
C LYS A 119 17.01 26.14 11.60
#